data_AF-A0A174KMI4-F1
#
_entry.id   AF-A0A174KMI4-F1
#
_cell.length_a   1.000
_cell.length_b   1.000
_cell.length_c   1.000
_cell.angle_alpha   90.00
_cell.angle_beta   90.00
_cell.angle_gamma   90.00
#
_symmetry.space_group_name_H-M   'P 1'
#
loop_
_entity.id
_entity.type
_entity.pdbx_description
1 polymer ?
#
loop_
_entity_poly.entity_id
_entity_poly.type
_entity_poly.pdbx_seq_one_letter_code
_entity_poly.pdbx_strand_id
1 'polypeptide(L)'
;MRKILNIMAIALAIFCRIPVEVHGQSFLKKLKQKVGNVVGTKDDTAEIGEEPFVGGDGDQPTRSVTPTDKLQKRRTATATWDEMIAPSRANSPEALLNELPPLPSVESIVYPEETARATYYRKIVAVDMRITELDSIHTCSDEEMIALRDKFYVELADINGITVEEMKSLEDPNLPEAEKERLIEKMKNALVGDTRGLEAMGADLEKREAAKGGKLTNEEKMAFLAENQGNLSDLGSMMEKMQATNEKTTAFNAKFVKLEQMTVQQTEKMKKILQASDGAITSCEKIAGEYESELKTLYAQIYETDDSQKVEELYARADERMKNYRLRAAKLWRNSLQTQLDGVKAMYPDIVKLQKEMMQEGIIPACAEKRASFNAVTNYTNILHKAYCDFPQPRVLPVYMETIIEIPEGEHLFYAESGFATSVDGFLNNSRVYTADNAGKRYLYENGKKRELGPNDPGDFQAKGARTEPTYGAWTSASGTRKVTYTRDGSLTLHDGTSFYPLAFKKESDRLVWIIASSAGVEKCTYKL
;
A
#
# COMPACT_ATOMS: atom_id res chain seq x y z
N MET A 1 18.80 -9.68 0.40
CA MET A 1 17.92 -8.83 1.23
C MET A 1 17.24 -9.59 2.40
N ARG A 2 17.92 -10.59 2.99
CA ARG A 2 17.49 -11.34 4.20
C ARG A 2 18.24 -10.96 5.48
N LYS A 3 19.09 -9.93 5.38
CA LYS A 3 20.36 -9.88 6.13
C LYS A 3 20.39 -8.88 7.29
N ILE A 4 19.46 -7.91 7.36
CA ILE A 4 19.47 -6.89 8.42
C ILE A 4 18.57 -7.25 9.59
N LEU A 5 17.41 -7.86 9.31
CA LEU A 5 16.64 -8.51 10.38
C LEU A 5 17.40 -9.69 10.98
N ASN A 6 18.27 -10.36 10.20
CA ASN A 6 19.18 -11.36 10.76
C ASN A 6 20.17 -10.74 11.73
N ILE A 7 20.67 -9.51 11.57
CA ILE A 7 21.60 -8.93 12.56
C ILE A 7 20.89 -8.54 13.85
N MET A 8 19.73 -7.88 13.79
CA MET A 8 18.97 -7.56 15.00
C MET A 8 18.40 -8.83 15.63
N ALA A 9 17.92 -9.80 14.85
CA ALA A 9 17.41 -11.07 15.38
C ALA A 9 18.53 -12.06 15.76
N ILE A 10 19.75 -11.96 15.23
CA ILE A 10 20.92 -12.74 15.69
C ILE A 10 21.55 -12.04 16.88
N ALA A 11 21.63 -10.71 16.94
CA ALA A 11 22.03 -9.99 18.14
C ALA A 11 20.99 -10.19 19.26
N LEU A 12 19.69 -10.03 18.99
CA LEU A 12 18.61 -10.37 19.94
C LEU A 12 18.53 -11.87 20.21
N ALA A 13 18.71 -12.78 19.25
CA ALA A 13 18.74 -14.22 19.53
C ALA A 13 20.05 -14.65 20.19
N ILE A 14 21.16 -13.91 20.10
CA ILE A 14 22.35 -14.11 20.91
C ILE A 14 22.10 -13.53 22.31
N PHE A 15 21.43 -12.39 22.45
CA PHE A 15 20.94 -11.89 23.74
C PHE A 15 19.89 -12.82 24.39
N CYS A 16 19.08 -13.53 23.60
CA CYS A 16 18.09 -14.52 24.05
C CYS A 16 18.65 -15.96 24.11
N ARG A 17 19.81 -16.26 23.50
CA ARG A 17 20.53 -17.56 23.58
C ARG A 17 21.75 -17.51 24.50
N ILE A 18 22.15 -16.34 24.98
CA ILE A 18 22.74 -16.25 26.31
C ILE A 18 21.64 -16.80 27.22
N PRO A 19 21.89 -17.87 27.98
CA PRO A 19 20.91 -18.39 28.91
C PRO A 19 20.73 -17.34 30.02
N VAL A 20 19.86 -16.36 29.79
CA VAL A 20 19.24 -15.57 30.86
C VAL A 20 18.25 -16.44 31.64
N GLU A 21 17.94 -17.63 31.13
CA GLU A 21 17.20 -18.65 31.86
C GLU A 21 18.00 -19.96 31.97
N VAL A 22 18.10 -20.42 33.23
CA VAL A 22 18.36 -21.78 33.71
C VAL A 22 19.71 -22.09 34.39
N HIS A 23 20.86 -21.46 34.12
CA HIS A 23 22.08 -21.76 34.92
C HIS A 23 22.84 -20.57 35.56
N GLY A 24 22.68 -19.34 35.05
CA GLY A 24 23.23 -18.13 35.72
C GLY A 24 22.30 -17.51 36.79
N GLN A 25 20.98 -17.64 36.61
CA GLN A 25 20.01 -17.14 37.57
C GLN A 25 19.88 -18.02 38.82
N SER A 26 20.11 -19.33 38.78
CA SER A 26 20.03 -20.18 40.00
C SER A 26 21.10 -19.78 41.01
N PHE A 27 22.33 -19.53 40.55
CA PHE A 27 23.44 -19.11 41.41
C PHE A 27 23.26 -17.68 41.91
N LEU A 28 23.01 -16.71 41.01
CA LEU A 28 22.84 -15.30 41.39
C LEU A 28 21.56 -15.01 42.17
N LYS A 29 20.45 -15.73 41.93
CA LYS A 29 19.21 -15.62 42.72
C LYS A 29 19.35 -16.31 44.08
N LYS A 30 20.06 -17.44 44.19
CA LYS A 30 20.42 -18.06 45.50
C LYS A 30 21.45 -17.23 46.29
N LEU A 31 22.34 -16.49 45.62
CA LEU A 31 23.29 -15.57 46.25
C LEU A 31 22.57 -14.29 46.72
N LYS A 32 21.72 -13.69 45.87
CA LYS A 32 20.92 -12.49 46.16
C LYS A 32 19.88 -12.75 47.27
N GLN A 33 19.29 -13.94 47.32
CA GLN A 33 18.35 -14.35 48.38
C GLN A 33 19.06 -14.75 49.71
N LYS A 34 20.37 -15.08 49.68
CA LYS A 34 21.19 -15.30 50.88
C LYS A 34 21.80 -14.01 51.44
N VAL A 35 22.08 -13.01 50.58
CA VAL A 35 22.56 -11.68 50.98
C VAL A 35 21.40 -10.78 51.45
N GLY A 36 20.22 -10.88 50.83
CA GLY A 36 19.02 -10.15 51.24
C GLY A 36 18.44 -10.60 52.60
N ASN A 37 18.70 -11.83 53.03
CA ASN A 37 18.29 -12.30 54.37
C ASN A 37 19.23 -11.85 55.50
N VAL A 38 20.37 -11.21 55.19
CA VAL A 38 21.31 -10.64 56.18
C VAL A 38 21.07 -9.13 56.38
N VAL A 39 20.39 -8.47 55.45
CA VAL A 39 20.03 -7.05 55.53
C VAL A 39 18.54 -6.94 55.24
N GLY A 40 17.73 -7.13 56.27
CA GLY A 40 16.29 -7.32 56.13
C GLY A 40 15.56 -6.11 55.55
N THR A 41 14.95 -6.29 54.39
CA THR A 41 13.75 -5.58 53.92
C THR A 41 13.00 -6.50 52.96
N LYS A 42 11.70 -6.72 53.23
CA LYS A 42 10.77 -7.57 52.47
C LYS A 42 10.44 -6.96 51.11
N ASP A 43 10.28 -7.84 50.12
CA ASP A 43 9.58 -7.62 48.85
C ASP A 43 8.09 -7.31 49.08
N ASP A 44 7.50 -6.54 48.15
CA ASP A 44 6.15 -6.79 47.65
C ASP A 44 6.19 -6.82 46.11
N THR A 45 5.79 -7.97 45.59
CA THR A 45 5.63 -8.38 44.19
C THR A 45 4.48 -7.67 43.47
N ALA A 46 4.64 -7.41 42.17
CA ALA A 46 3.53 -7.29 41.24
C ALA A 46 3.90 -7.98 39.91
N GLU A 47 3.26 -9.13 39.69
CA GLU A 47 3.17 -9.81 38.40
C GLU A 47 2.31 -8.99 37.43
N ILE A 48 2.76 -8.88 36.17
CA ILE A 48 1.95 -8.51 35.01
C ILE A 48 2.31 -9.60 34.00
N GLY A 49 1.44 -10.54 33.65
CA GLY A 49 0.09 -10.33 33.14
C GLY A 49 0.15 -10.49 31.62
N GLU A 50 0.40 -11.72 31.16
CA GLU A 50 0.22 -12.13 29.77
C GLU A 50 -1.29 -12.12 29.46
N GLU A 51 -1.70 -11.48 28.37
CA GLU A 51 -2.95 -11.77 27.65
C GLU A 51 -3.01 -11.03 26.29
N PRO A 52 -3.91 -11.39 25.35
CA PRO A 52 -3.62 -12.37 24.30
C PRO A 52 -3.78 -11.82 22.87
N PHE A 53 -3.19 -12.55 21.92
CA PHE A 53 -3.22 -12.30 20.48
C PHE A 53 -4.36 -13.11 19.82
N VAL A 54 -5.28 -12.44 19.13
CA VAL A 54 -6.24 -12.98 18.15
C VAL A 54 -6.61 -11.83 17.21
N GLY A 55 -6.62 -11.87 15.88
CA GLY A 55 -6.42 -12.88 14.85
C GLY A 55 -7.06 -12.33 13.55
N GLY A 56 -6.48 -12.61 12.38
CA GLY A 56 -7.07 -12.23 11.08
C GLY A 56 -6.07 -12.37 9.92
N ASP A 57 -6.07 -13.55 9.30
CA ASP A 57 -5.18 -13.99 8.23
C ASP A 57 -5.18 -13.11 6.97
N GLY A 58 -3.97 -12.94 6.44
CA GLY A 58 -3.67 -12.32 5.16
C GLY A 58 -2.16 -12.26 5.02
N ASP A 59 -1.53 -13.43 4.76
CA ASP A 59 -0.09 -13.65 4.57
C ASP A 59 0.82 -12.89 5.53
N GLN A 60 1.30 -13.56 6.58
CA GLN A 60 2.56 -13.14 7.21
C GLN A 60 3.60 -12.98 6.09
N PRO A 61 4.10 -11.76 5.81
CA PRO A 61 5.21 -11.66 4.89
C PRO A 61 6.39 -12.25 5.64
N THR A 62 6.77 -13.47 5.27
CA THR A 62 8.08 -14.08 5.54
C THR A 62 9.20 -13.32 4.81
N ARG A 63 9.07 -11.99 4.70
CA ARG A 63 9.96 -11.08 4.01
C ARG A 63 10.71 -10.27 5.06
N SER A 64 11.90 -10.77 5.37
CA SER A 64 12.99 -10.10 6.08
C SER A 64 13.25 -8.68 5.56
N VAL A 65 13.22 -7.70 6.48
CA VAL A 65 13.41 -6.25 6.25
C VAL A 65 14.91 -5.91 6.07
N THR A 66 15.23 -4.98 5.18
CA THR A 66 16.56 -4.50 4.74
C THR A 66 16.75 -2.99 4.95
N PRO A 67 17.94 -2.36 4.74
CA PRO A 67 18.04 -0.90 4.84
C PRO A 67 17.08 -0.19 3.89
N THR A 68 16.86 -0.76 2.71
CA THR A 68 15.85 -0.35 1.73
C THR A 68 14.41 -0.49 2.20
N ASP A 69 14.15 -1.26 3.26
CA ASP A 69 12.83 -1.34 3.89
C ASP A 69 12.70 -0.39 5.11
N LYS A 70 13.82 0.16 5.62
CA LYS A 70 13.81 1.30 6.57
C LYS A 70 13.64 2.64 5.87
N LEU A 71 14.05 2.72 4.60
CA LEU A 71 13.72 3.86 3.74
C LEU A 71 12.27 3.76 3.29
N GLN A 72 11.50 4.82 3.52
CA GLN A 72 10.14 4.88 2.97
C GLN A 72 10.21 4.75 1.45
N LYS A 73 9.51 3.73 0.92
CA LYS A 73 9.34 3.60 -0.52
C LYS A 73 8.59 4.82 -1.03
N ARG A 74 9.04 5.35 -2.18
CA ARG A 74 8.32 6.45 -2.79
C ARG A 74 7.01 5.94 -3.35
N ARG A 75 5.95 6.71 -3.12
CA ARG A 75 4.65 6.45 -3.71
C ARG A 75 4.70 6.90 -5.17
N THR A 76 4.19 6.05 -6.05
CA THR A 76 3.88 6.43 -7.43
C THR A 76 2.50 7.06 -7.43
N ALA A 77 2.32 8.17 -8.15
CA ALA A 77 0.96 8.66 -8.37
C ALA A 77 0.21 7.73 -9.32
N THR A 78 -1.12 7.82 -9.26
CA THR A 78 -2.02 7.04 -10.11
C THR A 78 -2.46 7.79 -11.36
N ALA A 79 -1.99 9.02 -11.57
CA ALA A 79 -2.37 9.86 -12.70
C ALA A 79 -1.52 9.51 -13.93
N THR A 80 -2.14 9.00 -15.00
CA THR A 80 -1.49 8.74 -16.30
C THR A 80 -2.14 9.61 -17.37
N TRP A 81 -1.33 10.20 -18.25
CA TRP A 81 -1.82 11.08 -19.33
C TRP A 81 -1.05 10.85 -20.63
N ASP A 82 -1.76 10.77 -21.74
CA ASP A 82 -1.20 10.38 -23.05
C ASP A 82 -0.60 11.55 -23.84
N GLU A 83 -0.88 12.80 -23.46
CA GLU A 83 -0.29 13.99 -24.09
C GLU A 83 1.10 14.34 -23.52
N MET A 84 1.99 14.88 -24.37
CA MET A 84 3.27 15.44 -23.91
C MET A 84 3.03 16.68 -23.03
N ILE A 85 3.21 16.52 -21.72
CA ILE A 85 3.14 17.60 -20.73
C ILE A 85 4.56 17.96 -20.29
N ALA A 86 4.85 19.27 -20.19
CA ALA A 86 6.10 19.73 -19.61
C ALA A 86 6.07 19.59 -18.08
N PRO A 87 7.06 18.93 -17.46
CA PRO A 87 7.15 18.85 -16.01
C PRO A 87 7.25 20.22 -15.34
N SER A 88 6.80 20.29 -14.10
CA SER A 88 7.04 21.45 -13.22
C SER A 88 8.54 21.77 -13.11
N ARG A 89 8.88 23.04 -12.91
CA ARG A 89 10.27 23.48 -12.68
C ARG A 89 10.63 23.54 -11.19
N ALA A 90 9.68 23.34 -10.29
CA ALA A 90 9.92 23.36 -8.86
C ALA A 90 10.95 22.30 -8.44
N ASN A 91 11.75 22.61 -7.42
CA ASN A 91 12.83 21.76 -6.92
C ASN A 91 12.72 21.44 -5.42
N SER A 92 11.63 21.87 -4.78
CA SER A 92 11.32 21.54 -3.39
C SER A 92 9.89 21.03 -3.24
N PRO A 93 9.61 20.17 -2.25
CA PRO A 93 8.25 19.72 -1.99
C PRO A 93 7.27 20.87 -1.70
N GLU A 94 7.68 21.93 -1.01
CA GLU A 94 6.84 23.11 -0.74
C GLU A 94 6.48 23.87 -2.01
N ALA A 95 7.44 24.05 -2.92
CA ALA A 95 7.20 24.70 -4.20
C ALA A 95 6.24 23.88 -5.07
N LEU A 96 6.41 22.55 -5.08
CA LEU A 96 5.50 21.64 -5.79
C LEU A 96 4.07 21.71 -5.22
N LEU A 97 3.91 21.72 -3.90
CA LEU A 97 2.59 21.87 -3.26
C LEU A 97 1.91 23.19 -3.65
N ASN A 98 2.66 24.27 -3.81
CA ASN A 98 2.12 25.58 -4.21
C ASN A 98 1.74 25.67 -5.69
N GLU A 99 2.28 24.80 -6.55
CA GLU A 99 1.92 24.75 -7.97
C GLU A 99 0.65 23.92 -8.25
N LEU A 100 0.22 23.10 -7.28
CA LEU A 100 -0.97 22.28 -7.42
C LEU A 100 -2.25 23.13 -7.51
N PRO A 101 -3.24 22.72 -8.34
CA PRO A 101 -4.50 23.42 -8.43
C PRO A 101 -5.35 23.24 -7.15
N PRO A 102 -6.23 24.19 -6.83
CA PRO A 102 -7.23 24.00 -5.79
C PRO A 102 -8.27 22.96 -6.22
N LEU A 103 -8.99 22.36 -5.26
CA LEU A 103 -10.13 21.51 -5.60
C LEU A 103 -11.14 22.26 -6.47
N PRO A 104 -11.69 21.61 -7.52
CA PRO A 104 -12.75 22.19 -8.33
C PRO A 104 -13.95 22.61 -7.47
N SER A 105 -14.70 23.60 -7.95
CA SER A 105 -15.97 23.99 -7.32
C SER A 105 -17.01 22.87 -7.43
N VAL A 106 -18.05 22.92 -6.60
CA VAL A 106 -19.16 21.96 -6.70
C VAL A 106 -19.77 22.03 -8.10
N GLU A 107 -20.00 23.25 -8.61
CA GLU A 107 -20.53 23.50 -9.93
C GLU A 107 -19.64 22.89 -11.03
N SER A 108 -18.33 23.04 -10.91
CA SER A 108 -17.35 22.47 -11.87
C SER A 108 -17.28 20.95 -11.82
N ILE A 109 -17.60 20.31 -10.68
CA ILE A 109 -17.69 18.84 -10.57
C ILE A 109 -18.99 18.35 -11.22
N VAL A 110 -20.09 19.06 -11.02
CA VAL A 110 -21.40 18.72 -11.60
C VAL A 110 -21.39 18.88 -13.13
N TYR A 111 -20.81 19.98 -13.61
CA TYR A 111 -20.70 20.36 -15.01
C TYR A 111 -19.25 20.65 -15.38
N PRO A 112 -18.45 19.59 -15.62
CA PRO A 112 -17.08 19.77 -16.06
C PRO A 112 -17.06 20.41 -17.45
N GLU A 113 -16.46 21.59 -17.55
CA GLU A 113 -16.07 22.14 -18.85
C GLU A 113 -14.75 21.46 -19.28
N GLU A 114 -14.71 20.99 -20.53
CA GLU A 114 -13.65 20.10 -21.01
C GLU A 114 -12.26 20.73 -20.91
N THR A 115 -12.11 22.00 -21.30
CA THR A 115 -10.81 22.70 -21.29
C THR A 115 -10.34 23.02 -19.88
N ALA A 116 -11.24 23.39 -18.97
CA ALA A 116 -10.95 23.58 -17.55
C ALA A 116 -10.53 22.27 -16.88
N ARG A 117 -11.23 21.16 -17.17
CA ARG A 117 -10.88 19.83 -16.64
C ARG A 117 -9.52 19.38 -17.16
N ALA A 118 -9.24 19.54 -18.44
CA ALA A 118 -7.93 19.23 -19.03
C ALA A 118 -6.81 20.08 -18.40
N THR A 119 -7.05 21.39 -18.22
CA THR A 119 -6.09 22.31 -17.59
C THR A 119 -5.81 21.92 -16.13
N TYR A 120 -6.84 21.52 -15.39
CA TYR A 120 -6.73 21.02 -14.02
C TYR A 120 -5.83 19.79 -13.94
N TYR A 121 -6.09 18.77 -14.77
CA TYR A 121 -5.28 17.56 -14.80
C TYR A 121 -3.85 17.79 -15.26
N ARG A 122 -3.62 18.64 -16.28
CA ARG A 122 -2.28 19.00 -16.75
C ARG A 122 -1.40 19.55 -15.63
N LYS A 123 -1.95 20.35 -14.71
CA LYS A 123 -1.20 20.85 -13.55
C LYS A 123 -0.82 19.74 -12.57
N ILE A 124 -1.73 18.81 -12.30
CA ILE A 124 -1.48 17.66 -11.41
C ILE A 124 -0.38 16.78 -12.00
N VAL A 125 -0.48 16.44 -13.29
CA VAL A 125 0.48 15.60 -13.99
C VAL A 125 1.84 16.28 -14.11
N ALA A 126 1.90 17.58 -14.39
CA ALA A 126 3.17 18.30 -14.45
C ALA A 126 3.96 18.25 -13.12
N VAL A 127 3.25 18.36 -11.98
CA VAL A 127 3.85 18.20 -10.64
C VAL A 127 4.29 16.75 -10.42
N ASP A 128 3.46 15.77 -10.81
CA ASP A 128 3.79 14.36 -10.64
C ASP A 128 4.99 13.88 -11.48
N MET A 129 5.07 14.31 -12.74
CA MET A 129 6.24 14.07 -13.58
C MET A 129 7.51 14.65 -12.93
N ARG A 130 7.41 15.85 -12.35
CA ARG A 130 8.54 16.48 -11.66
C ARG A 130 8.92 15.76 -10.37
N ILE A 131 7.96 15.21 -9.64
CA ILE A 131 8.24 14.31 -8.51
C ILE A 131 9.09 13.13 -9.03
N THR A 132 8.69 12.50 -10.13
CA THR A 132 9.46 11.38 -10.72
C THR A 132 10.88 11.79 -11.13
N GLU A 133 11.07 12.95 -11.76
CA GLU A 133 12.41 13.47 -12.08
C GLU A 133 13.25 13.76 -10.83
N LEU A 134 12.66 14.38 -9.82
CA LEU A 134 13.35 14.61 -8.54
C LEU A 134 13.66 13.28 -7.84
N ASP A 135 12.96 12.19 -8.16
CA ASP A 135 13.30 10.86 -7.66
C ASP A 135 14.60 10.33 -8.22
N SER A 136 14.78 10.42 -9.54
CA SER A 136 16.01 9.98 -10.17
C SER A 136 17.20 10.83 -9.70
N ILE A 137 16.99 12.13 -9.48
CA ILE A 137 18.03 13.05 -8.96
C ILE A 137 18.35 12.78 -7.49
N HIS A 138 17.36 12.51 -6.66
CA HIS A 138 17.53 12.28 -5.21
C HIS A 138 17.61 10.80 -4.85
N THR A 139 17.98 9.94 -5.81
CA THR A 139 18.30 8.54 -5.51
C THR A 139 19.59 8.49 -4.72
N CYS A 140 19.58 7.76 -3.60
CA CYS A 140 20.77 7.58 -2.77
C CYS A 140 21.82 6.78 -3.53
N SER A 141 23.06 7.28 -3.51
CA SER A 141 24.20 6.57 -4.07
C SER A 141 24.50 5.29 -3.27
N ASP A 142 25.11 4.30 -3.91
CA ASP A 142 25.56 3.08 -3.22
C ASP A 142 26.59 3.44 -2.13
N GLU A 143 27.43 4.46 -2.38
CA GLU A 143 28.41 4.97 -1.43
C GLU A 143 27.75 5.53 -0.15
N GLU A 144 26.70 6.35 -0.27
CA GLU A 144 25.97 6.87 0.89
C GLU A 144 25.25 5.77 1.68
N MET A 145 24.70 4.79 0.97
CA MET A 145 24.04 3.64 1.61
C MET A 145 25.05 2.74 2.34
N ILE A 146 26.24 2.54 1.77
CA ILE A 146 27.34 1.81 2.42
C ILE A 146 27.86 2.60 3.63
N ALA A 147 28.04 3.91 3.51
CA ALA A 147 28.50 4.75 4.63
C ALA A 147 27.54 4.71 5.83
N LEU A 148 26.23 4.76 5.57
CA LEU A 148 25.20 4.59 6.61
C LEU A 148 25.30 3.22 7.27
N ARG A 149 25.49 2.17 6.46
CA ARG A 149 25.62 0.79 6.93
C ARG A 149 26.87 0.59 7.80
N ASP A 150 27.98 1.18 7.38
CA ASP A 150 29.24 1.15 8.13
C ASP A 150 29.12 1.86 9.48
N LYS A 151 28.38 2.96 9.55
CA LYS A 151 28.06 3.62 10.82
C LYS A 151 27.32 2.67 11.77
N PHE A 152 26.33 1.91 11.27
CA PHE A 152 25.65 0.91 12.10
C PHE A 152 26.57 -0.22 12.54
N TYR A 153 27.50 -0.68 11.69
CA TYR A 153 28.47 -1.70 12.13
C TYR A 153 29.38 -1.21 13.22
N VAL A 154 29.82 0.04 13.17
CA VAL A 154 30.65 0.63 14.24
C VAL A 154 29.88 0.64 15.56
N GLU A 155 28.64 1.13 15.56
CA GLU A 155 27.81 1.18 16.77
C GLU A 155 27.50 -0.24 17.32
N LEU A 156 27.18 -1.20 16.44
CA LEU A 156 26.91 -2.58 16.84
C LEU A 156 28.17 -3.32 17.30
N ALA A 157 29.32 -3.10 16.65
CA ALA A 157 30.59 -3.70 17.03
C ALA A 157 31.02 -3.22 18.43
N ASP A 158 30.83 -1.93 18.74
CA ASP A 158 31.09 -1.37 20.06
C ASP A 158 30.15 -1.93 21.16
N ILE A 159 28.86 -2.13 20.85
CA ILE A 159 27.91 -2.78 21.77
C ILE A 159 28.29 -4.23 22.04
N ASN A 160 28.68 -4.96 21.00
CA ASN A 160 28.94 -6.40 21.09
C ASN A 160 30.40 -6.74 21.43
N GLY A 161 31.27 -5.74 21.58
CA GLY A 161 32.69 -5.90 21.89
C GLY A 161 33.48 -6.74 20.88
N ILE A 162 33.14 -6.60 19.60
CA ILE A 162 33.84 -7.21 18.46
C ILE A 162 34.34 -6.12 17.50
N THR A 163 35.11 -6.49 16.48
CA THR A 163 35.55 -5.56 15.45
C THR A 163 34.47 -5.34 14.39
N VAL A 164 34.59 -4.26 13.62
CA VAL A 164 33.66 -3.94 12.52
C VAL A 164 33.70 -5.01 11.44
N GLU A 165 34.88 -5.56 11.14
CA GLU A 165 35.09 -6.63 10.16
C GLU A 165 34.44 -7.93 10.60
N GLU A 166 34.57 -8.28 11.88
CA GLU A 166 33.87 -9.41 12.47
C GLU A 166 32.35 -9.19 12.43
N MET A 167 31.88 -7.97 12.73
CA MET A 167 30.46 -7.63 12.64
C MET A 167 29.92 -7.76 11.20
N LYS A 168 30.71 -7.37 10.20
CA LYS A 168 30.41 -7.54 8.77
C LYS A 168 30.38 -9.02 8.37
N SER A 169 31.30 -9.84 8.87
CA SER A 169 31.40 -11.27 8.54
C SER A 169 30.17 -12.08 8.97
N LEU A 170 29.45 -11.65 10.00
CA LEU A 170 28.21 -12.30 10.47
C LEU A 170 27.07 -12.27 9.44
N GLU A 171 27.20 -11.48 8.38
CA GLU A 171 26.24 -11.42 7.28
C GLU A 171 26.60 -12.30 6.07
N ASP A 172 27.80 -12.90 6.11
CA ASP A 172 28.20 -13.88 5.12
C ASP A 172 27.41 -15.19 5.35
N PRO A 173 26.52 -15.58 4.43
CA PRO A 173 25.78 -16.83 4.57
C PRO A 173 26.68 -18.06 4.53
N ASN A 174 27.94 -17.91 4.10
CA ASN A 174 28.93 -18.99 4.03
C ASN A 174 29.92 -18.94 5.20
N LEU A 175 29.68 -18.11 6.22
CA LEU A 175 30.53 -18.07 7.41
C LEU A 175 30.59 -19.48 8.03
N PRO A 176 31.78 -20.08 8.21
CA PRO A 176 31.90 -21.39 8.84
C PRO A 176 31.26 -21.40 10.23
N GLU A 177 30.52 -22.45 10.60
CA GLU A 177 29.86 -22.52 11.91
C GLU A 177 30.85 -22.41 13.07
N ALA A 178 32.07 -22.95 12.92
CA ALA A 178 33.14 -22.80 13.92
C ALA A 178 33.58 -21.33 14.12
N GLU A 179 33.61 -20.55 13.03
CA GLU A 179 33.94 -19.12 13.08
C GLU A 179 32.80 -18.31 13.72
N LYS A 180 31.56 -18.67 13.40
CA LYS A 180 30.36 -18.09 14.00
C LYS A 180 30.28 -18.37 15.50
N GLU A 181 30.56 -19.59 15.95
CA GLU A 181 30.66 -19.95 17.38
C GLU A 181 31.77 -19.16 18.08
N ARG A 182 32.94 -19.00 17.43
CA ARG A 182 34.04 -18.18 17.96
C ARG A 182 33.61 -16.72 18.17
N LEU A 183 32.91 -16.13 17.21
CA LEU A 183 32.41 -14.76 17.30
C LEU A 183 31.34 -14.61 18.38
N ILE A 184 30.43 -15.58 18.51
CA ILE A 184 29.43 -15.60 19.59
C ILE A 184 30.10 -15.66 20.96
N GLU A 185 31.09 -16.53 21.15
CA GLU A 185 31.81 -16.63 22.42
C GLU A 185 32.61 -15.35 22.72
N LYS A 186 33.16 -14.71 21.68
CA LYS A 186 33.83 -13.40 21.81
C LYS A 186 32.86 -12.31 22.29
N MET A 187 31.67 -12.23 21.71
CA MET A 187 30.63 -11.29 22.15
C MET A 187 30.19 -11.56 23.59
N LYS A 188 29.97 -12.83 23.93
CA LYS A 188 29.61 -13.25 25.28
C LYS A 188 30.69 -12.83 26.29
N ASN A 189 31.96 -13.09 26.00
CA ASN A 189 33.07 -12.70 26.86
C ASN A 189 33.22 -11.17 26.98
N ALA A 190 32.89 -10.41 25.93
CA ALA A 190 32.85 -8.96 26.00
C ALA A 190 31.72 -8.45 26.92
N LEU A 191 30.57 -9.12 26.89
CA LEU A 191 29.38 -8.75 27.66
C LEU A 191 29.49 -9.11 29.16
N VAL A 192 29.91 -10.34 29.47
CA VAL A 192 29.88 -10.88 30.84
C VAL A 192 31.26 -11.15 31.43
N GLY A 193 32.35 -10.94 30.68
CA GLY A 193 33.70 -11.29 31.12
C GLY A 193 33.95 -12.80 31.12
N ASP A 194 35.07 -13.22 31.71
CA ASP A 194 35.38 -14.64 31.88
C ASP A 194 34.53 -15.22 33.02
N THR A 195 33.54 -16.04 32.68
CA THR A 195 32.60 -16.63 33.66
C THR A 195 33.12 -17.90 34.31
N ARG A 196 34.28 -18.44 33.90
CA ARG A 196 34.77 -19.74 34.38
C ARG A 196 35.04 -19.74 35.90
N GLY A 197 35.53 -18.63 36.46
CA GLY A 197 35.73 -18.48 37.91
C GLY A 197 34.41 -18.49 38.68
N LEU A 198 33.38 -17.84 38.15
CA LEU A 198 32.02 -17.82 38.71
C LEU A 198 31.31 -19.18 38.58
N GLU A 199 31.51 -19.88 37.46
CA GLU A 199 30.98 -21.23 37.21
C GLU A 199 31.64 -22.24 38.16
N ALA A 200 32.95 -22.16 38.37
CA ALA A 200 33.68 -22.99 39.32
C ALA A 200 33.25 -22.72 40.77
N MET A 201 33.04 -21.45 41.15
CA MET A 201 32.46 -21.07 42.44
C MET A 201 31.05 -21.64 42.61
N GLY A 202 30.22 -21.59 41.57
CA GLY A 202 28.88 -22.21 41.55
C GLY A 202 28.91 -23.71 41.79
N ALA A 203 29.77 -24.42 41.06
CA ALA A 203 29.93 -25.86 41.19
C ALA A 203 30.47 -26.27 42.58
N ASP A 204 31.43 -25.51 43.13
CA ASP A 204 31.95 -25.78 44.48
C ASP A 204 30.90 -25.54 45.58
N LEU A 205 30.08 -24.49 45.44
CA LEU A 205 28.96 -24.23 46.35
C LEU A 205 27.96 -25.39 46.34
N GLU A 206 27.56 -25.85 45.15
CA GLU A 206 26.63 -26.97 44.99
C GLU A 206 27.18 -28.27 45.55
N LYS A 207 28.48 -28.53 45.33
CA LYS A 207 29.17 -29.70 45.89
C LYS A 207 29.19 -29.67 47.42
N ARG A 208 29.44 -28.52 48.05
CA ARG A 208 29.45 -28.37 49.51
C ARG A 208 28.05 -28.50 50.12
N GLU A 209 27.02 -27.97 49.48
CA GLU A 209 25.63 -28.13 49.93
C GLU A 209 25.13 -29.57 49.77
N ALA A 210 25.50 -30.24 48.68
CA ALA A 210 25.19 -31.66 48.45
C ALA A 210 25.88 -32.58 49.48
N ALA A 211 27.16 -32.34 49.77
CA ALA A 211 27.91 -33.12 50.77
C ALA A 211 27.37 -32.95 52.19
N LYS A 212 26.77 -31.79 52.49
CA LYS A 212 26.14 -31.51 53.79
C LYS A 212 24.71 -32.03 53.90
N GLY A 213 24.05 -32.33 52.77
CA GLY A 213 22.63 -32.70 52.74
C GLY A 213 21.69 -31.52 53.03
N GLY A 214 22.14 -30.28 52.84
CA GLY A 214 21.37 -29.06 53.16
C GLY A 214 22.15 -27.76 52.96
N LYS A 215 21.50 -26.62 53.19
CA LYS A 215 22.12 -25.29 53.03
C LYS A 215 23.28 -25.08 54.03
N LEU A 216 24.34 -24.42 53.59
CA LEU A 216 25.44 -23.97 54.45
C LEU A 216 24.94 -23.06 55.60
N THR A 217 25.59 -23.11 56.77
CA THR A 217 25.36 -22.15 57.87
C THR A 217 25.88 -20.77 57.51
N ASN A 218 25.61 -19.77 58.36
CA ASN A 218 26.09 -18.42 58.10
C ASN A 218 27.62 -18.31 58.25
N GLU A 219 28.26 -19.00 59.20
CA GLU A 219 29.73 -19.01 59.28
C GLU A 219 30.37 -19.67 58.05
N GLU A 220 29.81 -20.79 57.59
CA GLU A 220 30.33 -21.53 56.43
C GLU A 220 30.17 -20.73 55.11
N LYS A 221 29.08 -19.96 54.97
CA LYS A 221 28.93 -19.04 53.83
C LYS A 221 29.96 -17.92 53.87
N MET A 222 30.26 -17.38 55.05
CA MET A 222 31.27 -16.32 55.19
C MET A 222 32.67 -16.86 54.87
N ALA A 223 33.01 -18.08 55.31
CA ALA A 223 34.25 -18.75 54.95
C ALA A 223 34.33 -19.02 53.43
N PHE A 224 33.25 -19.53 52.84
CA PHE A 224 33.16 -19.77 51.39
C PHE A 224 33.33 -18.48 50.56
N LEU A 225 32.72 -17.37 50.98
CA LEU A 225 32.88 -16.07 50.32
C LEU A 225 34.30 -15.52 50.48
N ALA A 226 34.94 -15.72 51.64
CA ALA A 226 36.33 -15.33 51.87
C ALA A 226 37.33 -16.13 51.00
N GLU A 227 37.07 -17.42 50.79
CA GLU A 227 37.85 -18.29 49.90
C GLU A 227 37.70 -17.92 48.41
N ASN A 228 36.60 -17.24 48.05
CA ASN A 228 36.24 -16.90 46.67
C ASN A 228 36.31 -15.38 46.39
N GLN A 229 37.10 -14.61 47.15
CA GLN A 229 37.20 -13.15 46.97
C GLN A 229 37.59 -12.73 45.55
N GLY A 230 38.45 -13.49 44.87
CA GLY A 230 38.80 -13.25 43.45
C GLY A 230 37.59 -13.38 42.53
N ASN A 231 36.81 -14.47 42.69
CA ASN A 231 35.58 -14.70 41.92
C ASN A 231 34.48 -13.66 42.23
N LEU A 232 34.46 -13.09 43.45
CA LEU A 232 33.56 -11.98 43.81
C LEU A 232 33.97 -10.65 43.15
N SER A 233 35.27 -10.41 42.94
CA SER A 233 35.75 -9.29 42.13
C SER A 233 35.35 -9.44 40.66
N ASP A 234 35.43 -10.66 40.12
CA ASP A 234 34.99 -10.98 38.76
C ASP A 234 33.47 -10.76 38.61
N LEU A 235 32.68 -11.06 39.64
CA LEU A 235 31.24 -10.74 39.66
C LEU A 235 30.98 -9.23 39.58
N GLY A 236 31.78 -8.42 40.29
CA GLY A 236 31.70 -6.96 40.23
C GLY A 236 32.00 -6.41 38.84
N SER A 237 33.08 -6.89 38.20
CA SER A 237 33.44 -6.52 36.83
C SER A 237 32.40 -6.96 35.80
N MET A 238 31.82 -8.16 35.97
CA MET A 238 30.70 -8.64 35.16
C MET A 238 29.50 -7.69 35.26
N MET A 239 29.11 -7.29 36.47
CA MET A 239 27.99 -6.35 36.67
C MET A 239 28.26 -4.99 36.00
N GLU A 240 29.48 -4.47 36.12
CA GLU A 240 29.87 -3.19 35.50
C GLU A 240 29.83 -3.25 33.97
N LYS A 241 30.37 -4.31 33.35
CA LYS A 241 30.33 -4.53 31.89
C LYS A 241 28.90 -4.74 31.39
N MET A 242 28.10 -5.51 32.13
CA MET A 242 26.70 -5.74 31.80
C MET A 242 25.91 -4.42 31.87
N GLN A 243 26.15 -3.59 32.89
CA GLN A 243 25.50 -2.29 33.02
C GLN A 243 25.92 -1.35 31.87
N ALA A 244 27.21 -1.21 31.60
CA ALA A 244 27.71 -0.35 30.52
C ALA A 244 27.17 -0.78 29.15
N THR A 245 27.12 -2.09 28.89
CA THR A 245 26.55 -2.61 27.63
C THR A 245 25.05 -2.42 27.56
N ASN A 246 24.33 -2.58 28.68
CA ASN A 246 22.91 -2.33 28.75
C ASN A 246 22.57 -0.84 28.51
N GLU A 247 23.39 0.09 29.03
CA GLU A 247 23.25 1.52 28.77
C GLU A 247 23.44 1.84 27.28
N LYS A 248 24.50 1.32 26.65
CA LYS A 248 24.75 1.48 25.20
C LYS A 248 23.62 0.88 24.35
N THR A 249 23.18 -0.33 24.70
CA THR A 249 22.09 -1.04 24.00
C THR A 249 20.77 -0.30 24.14
N THR A 250 20.47 0.21 25.34
CA THR A 250 19.26 1.00 25.61
C THR A 250 19.26 2.30 24.82
N ALA A 251 20.40 3.01 24.79
CA ALA A 251 20.55 4.24 24.01
C ALA A 251 20.41 3.99 22.50
N PHE A 252 21.02 2.92 21.98
CA PHE A 252 20.89 2.51 20.58
C PHE A 252 19.44 2.17 20.23
N ASN A 253 18.77 1.35 21.05
CA ASN A 253 17.38 0.96 20.83
C ASN A 253 16.41 2.15 20.96
N ALA A 254 16.64 3.06 21.91
CA ALA A 254 15.77 4.23 22.12
C ALA A 254 15.66 5.11 20.88
N LYS A 255 16.75 5.26 20.10
CA LYS A 255 16.74 5.99 18.82
C LYS A 255 15.75 5.37 17.83
N PHE A 256 15.75 4.05 17.68
CA PHE A 256 14.86 3.35 16.77
C PHE A 256 13.41 3.34 17.26
N VAL A 257 13.17 3.02 18.53
CA VAL A 257 11.83 2.92 19.10
C VAL A 257 11.06 4.23 18.99
N LYS A 258 11.69 5.36 19.33
CA LYS A 258 11.06 6.69 19.21
C LYS A 258 10.62 6.98 17.77
N LEU A 259 11.49 6.72 16.81
CA LEU A 259 11.26 7.08 15.40
C LEU A 259 10.33 6.08 14.70
N GLU A 260 10.35 4.81 15.11
CA GLU A 260 9.39 3.80 14.70
C GLU A 260 7.98 4.20 15.18
N GLN A 261 7.81 4.57 16.45
CA GLN A 261 6.53 5.04 16.98
C GLN A 261 6.00 6.25 16.21
N MET A 262 6.84 7.24 15.92
CA MET A 262 6.45 8.40 15.11
C MET A 262 6.06 8.01 13.68
N THR A 263 6.77 7.07 13.06
CA THR A 263 6.47 6.57 11.71
C THR A 263 5.16 5.80 11.67
N VAL A 264 4.90 4.95 12.66
CA VAL A 264 3.63 4.22 12.83
C VAL A 264 2.48 5.21 13.02
N GLN A 265 2.66 6.22 13.88
CA GLN A 265 1.65 7.24 14.11
C GLN A 265 1.32 8.02 12.83
N GLN A 266 2.33 8.38 12.02
CA GLN A 266 2.10 9.03 10.73
C GLN A 266 1.38 8.12 9.74
N THR A 267 1.74 6.84 9.69
CA THR A 267 1.10 5.86 8.81
C THR A 267 -0.38 5.68 9.18
N GLU A 268 -0.69 5.58 10.47
CA GLU A 268 -2.07 5.47 10.97
C GLU A 268 -2.88 6.75 10.71
N LYS A 269 -2.29 7.93 10.91
CA LYS A 269 -2.94 9.21 10.54
C LYS A 269 -3.27 9.25 9.04
N MET A 270 -2.32 8.87 8.18
CA MET A 270 -2.53 8.83 6.72
C MET A 270 -3.61 7.81 6.33
N LYS A 271 -3.61 6.63 6.96
CA LYS A 271 -4.65 5.62 6.73
C LYS A 271 -6.04 6.15 7.08
N LYS A 272 -6.18 6.82 8.23
CA LYS A 272 -7.45 7.45 8.64
C LYS A 272 -7.89 8.57 7.69
N ILE A 273 -6.94 9.37 7.19
CA ILE A 273 -7.22 10.38 6.16
C ILE A 273 -7.80 9.70 4.92
N LEU A 274 -7.16 8.66 4.40
CA LEU A 274 -7.63 7.97 3.19
C LEU A 274 -8.95 7.24 3.40
N GLN A 275 -9.20 6.65 4.58
CA GLN A 275 -10.48 6.01 4.90
C GLN A 275 -11.67 6.99 4.98
N ALA A 276 -11.43 8.30 5.12
CA ALA A 276 -12.49 9.29 5.11
C ALA A 276 -13.24 9.38 3.77
N SER A 277 -12.66 8.88 2.66
CA SER A 277 -13.39 8.79 1.38
C SER A 277 -14.46 7.71 1.39
N ASP A 278 -14.26 6.61 2.10
CA ASP A 278 -15.14 5.43 1.99
C ASP A 278 -16.55 5.75 2.49
N GLY A 279 -16.65 6.52 3.57
CA GLY A 279 -17.92 7.04 4.09
C GLY A 279 -18.60 7.99 3.10
N ALA A 280 -17.82 8.87 2.45
CA ALA A 280 -18.36 9.82 1.47
C ALA A 280 -18.85 9.11 0.18
N ILE A 281 -18.09 8.11 -0.31
CA ILE A 281 -18.48 7.26 -1.43
C ILE A 281 -19.79 6.55 -1.09
N THR A 282 -19.84 5.86 0.06
CA THR A 282 -21.05 5.18 0.55
C THR A 282 -22.25 6.13 0.61
N SER A 283 -22.06 7.35 1.10
CA SER A 283 -23.12 8.36 1.13
C SER A 283 -23.54 8.82 -0.27
N CYS A 284 -22.61 9.01 -1.19
CA CYS A 284 -22.93 9.37 -2.58
C CYS A 284 -23.67 8.24 -3.31
N GLU A 285 -23.31 6.98 -3.08
CA GLU A 285 -24.01 5.81 -3.62
C GLU A 285 -25.43 5.70 -3.05
N LYS A 286 -25.61 5.95 -1.74
CA LYS A 286 -26.96 6.02 -1.15
C LYS A 286 -27.81 7.10 -1.79
N ILE A 287 -27.26 8.29 -1.98
CA ILE A 287 -27.95 9.38 -2.68
C ILE A 287 -28.25 8.94 -4.12
N ALA A 288 -27.33 8.26 -4.81
CA ALA A 288 -27.57 7.77 -6.16
C ALA A 288 -28.78 6.84 -6.23
N GLY A 289 -28.87 5.90 -5.29
CA GLY A 289 -30.00 4.98 -5.16
C GLY A 289 -31.37 5.68 -5.01
N GLU A 290 -31.43 6.88 -4.43
CA GLU A 290 -32.66 7.68 -4.34
C GLU A 290 -33.16 8.15 -5.72
N TYR A 291 -32.27 8.33 -6.70
CA TYR A 291 -32.61 8.78 -8.05
C TYR A 291 -32.71 7.65 -9.07
N GLU A 292 -32.03 6.53 -8.83
CA GLU A 292 -31.91 5.42 -9.80
C GLU A 292 -33.25 4.87 -10.27
N SER A 293 -34.23 4.68 -9.38
CA SER A 293 -35.54 4.12 -9.77
C SER A 293 -36.28 5.05 -10.75
N GLU A 294 -36.31 6.35 -10.48
CA GLU A 294 -36.99 7.31 -11.35
C GLU A 294 -36.23 7.47 -12.68
N LEU A 295 -34.90 7.52 -12.64
CA LEU A 295 -34.07 7.57 -13.85
C LEU A 295 -34.28 6.33 -14.73
N LYS A 296 -34.33 5.12 -14.14
CA LYS A 296 -34.64 3.88 -14.87
C LYS A 296 -36.02 3.96 -15.53
N THR A 297 -37.03 4.45 -14.82
CA THR A 297 -38.37 4.66 -15.39
C THR A 297 -38.34 5.67 -16.54
N LEU A 298 -37.65 6.81 -16.40
CA LEU A 298 -37.56 7.83 -17.45
C LEU A 298 -36.87 7.27 -18.71
N TYR A 299 -35.74 6.57 -18.55
CA TYR A 299 -35.03 6.00 -19.70
C TYR A 299 -35.80 4.85 -20.37
N ALA A 300 -36.55 4.05 -19.61
CA ALA A 300 -37.47 3.06 -20.18
C ALA A 300 -38.57 3.74 -21.02
N GLN A 301 -39.20 4.80 -20.50
CA GLN A 301 -40.21 5.57 -21.23
C GLN A 301 -39.67 6.22 -22.51
N ILE A 302 -38.42 6.72 -22.46
CA ILE A 302 -37.72 7.25 -23.64
C ILE A 302 -37.60 6.16 -24.70
N TYR A 303 -37.18 4.96 -24.31
CA TYR A 303 -37.03 3.86 -25.24
C TYR A 303 -38.36 3.42 -25.86
N GLU A 304 -39.43 3.36 -25.07
CA GLU A 304 -40.76 2.91 -25.50
C GLU A 304 -41.50 3.90 -26.41
N THR A 305 -41.20 5.21 -26.34
CA THR A 305 -41.94 6.23 -27.10
C THR A 305 -41.21 6.66 -28.38
N ASP A 306 -41.89 6.62 -29.52
CA ASP A 306 -41.35 7.15 -30.80
C ASP A 306 -41.74 8.61 -31.05
N ASP A 307 -42.45 9.25 -30.10
CA ASP A 307 -42.75 10.68 -30.19
C ASP A 307 -41.52 11.51 -29.82
N SER A 308 -40.90 12.14 -30.83
CA SER A 308 -39.73 12.98 -30.68
C SER A 308 -39.89 14.12 -29.65
N GLN A 309 -41.07 14.75 -29.54
CA GLN A 309 -41.30 15.79 -28.54
C GLN A 309 -41.31 15.18 -27.14
N LYS A 310 -41.90 13.99 -27.00
CA LYS A 310 -41.93 13.30 -25.73
C LYS A 310 -40.55 12.82 -25.27
N VAL A 311 -39.72 12.34 -26.21
CA VAL A 311 -38.33 11.99 -25.95
C VAL A 311 -37.55 13.20 -25.40
N GLU A 312 -37.73 14.39 -26.00
CA GLU A 312 -37.12 15.64 -25.51
C GLU A 312 -37.54 15.99 -24.07
N GLU A 313 -38.85 15.95 -23.77
CA GLU A 313 -39.35 16.20 -22.42
C GLU A 313 -38.80 15.23 -21.37
N LEU A 314 -38.75 13.93 -21.69
CA LEU A 314 -38.32 12.90 -20.77
C LEU A 314 -36.83 13.00 -20.46
N TYR A 315 -36.00 13.25 -21.47
CA TYR A 315 -34.57 13.50 -21.26
C TYR A 315 -34.32 14.79 -20.48
N ALA A 316 -35.07 15.87 -20.73
CA ALA A 316 -34.94 17.09 -19.93
C ALA A 316 -35.22 16.84 -18.43
N ARG A 317 -36.23 16.01 -18.14
CA ARG A 317 -36.51 15.55 -16.76
C ARG A 317 -35.39 14.66 -16.21
N ALA A 318 -34.86 13.74 -17.01
CA ALA A 318 -33.75 12.87 -16.58
C ALA A 318 -32.48 13.68 -16.27
N ASP A 319 -32.14 14.65 -17.13
CA ASP A 319 -31.01 15.55 -16.97
C ASP A 319 -31.16 16.43 -15.71
N GLU A 320 -32.38 16.91 -15.42
CA GLU A 320 -32.68 17.63 -14.18
C GLU A 320 -32.50 16.74 -12.93
N ARG A 321 -32.95 15.48 -12.99
CA ARG A 321 -32.73 14.51 -11.90
C ARG A 321 -31.24 14.21 -11.70
N MET A 322 -30.51 13.96 -12.77
CA MET A 322 -29.05 13.76 -12.73
C MET A 322 -28.32 14.98 -12.17
N LYS A 323 -28.71 16.19 -12.57
CA LYS A 323 -28.19 17.45 -12.00
C LYS A 323 -28.39 17.51 -10.49
N ASN A 324 -29.60 17.22 -10.03
CA ASN A 324 -29.94 17.25 -8.60
C ASN A 324 -29.15 16.22 -7.79
N TYR A 325 -29.00 15.01 -8.33
CA TYR A 325 -28.09 14.00 -7.79
C TYR A 325 -26.66 14.54 -7.69
N ARG A 326 -26.08 14.93 -8.82
CA ARG A 326 -24.68 15.35 -8.91
C ARG A 326 -24.41 16.53 -7.98
N LEU A 327 -25.32 17.48 -7.86
CA LEU A 327 -25.18 18.63 -6.95
C LEU A 327 -25.13 18.20 -5.48
N ARG A 328 -25.98 17.26 -5.06
CA ARG A 328 -25.97 16.72 -3.68
C ARG A 328 -24.70 15.91 -3.41
N ALA A 329 -24.35 15.00 -4.33
CA ALA A 329 -23.17 14.16 -4.21
C ALA A 329 -21.87 14.97 -4.25
N ALA A 330 -21.75 15.94 -5.16
CA ALA A 330 -20.54 16.76 -5.32
C ALA A 330 -20.23 17.59 -4.07
N LYS A 331 -21.24 18.06 -3.33
CA LYS A 331 -21.03 18.75 -2.03
C LYS A 331 -20.35 17.83 -1.02
N LEU A 332 -20.87 16.61 -0.83
CA LEU A 332 -20.30 15.64 0.11
C LEU A 332 -18.92 15.17 -0.35
N TRP A 333 -18.79 14.84 -1.64
CA TRP A 333 -17.56 14.39 -2.26
C TRP A 333 -16.44 15.41 -2.11
N ARG A 334 -16.69 16.65 -2.55
CA ARG A 334 -15.72 17.74 -2.45
C ARG A 334 -15.31 18.01 -1.00
N ASN A 335 -16.27 17.97 -0.06
CA ASN A 335 -15.96 18.18 1.36
C ASN A 335 -15.08 17.05 1.94
N SER A 336 -15.32 15.80 1.54
CA SER A 336 -14.45 14.68 1.92
C SER A 336 -13.04 14.83 1.34
N LEU A 337 -12.92 15.18 0.05
CA LEU A 337 -11.61 15.44 -0.57
C LEU A 337 -10.89 16.61 0.10
N GLN A 338 -11.60 17.69 0.43
CA GLN A 338 -11.03 18.84 1.14
C GLN A 338 -10.50 18.43 2.52
N THR A 339 -11.29 17.64 3.27
CA THR A 339 -10.87 17.10 4.58
C THR A 339 -9.59 16.27 4.45
N GLN A 340 -9.47 15.49 3.36
CA GLN A 340 -8.25 14.72 3.10
C GLN A 340 -7.05 15.62 2.81
N LEU A 341 -7.21 16.63 1.95
CA LEU A 341 -6.15 17.59 1.64
C LEU A 341 -5.70 18.36 2.89
N ASP A 342 -6.65 18.79 3.72
CA ASP A 342 -6.37 19.48 4.98
C ASP A 342 -5.64 18.56 5.96
N GLY A 343 -6.02 17.28 6.02
CA GLY A 343 -5.33 16.26 6.80
C GLY A 343 -3.87 16.06 6.37
N VAL A 344 -3.61 15.89 5.06
CA VAL A 344 -2.24 15.74 4.55
C VAL A 344 -1.43 17.02 4.81
N LYS A 345 -2.03 18.20 4.65
CA LYS A 345 -1.39 19.49 4.92
C LYS A 345 -1.03 19.64 6.40
N ALA A 346 -1.92 19.24 7.30
CA ALA A 346 -1.66 19.28 8.74
C ALA A 346 -0.54 18.32 9.16
N MET A 347 -0.37 17.20 8.47
CA MET A 347 0.72 16.25 8.72
C MET A 347 2.08 16.70 8.16
N TYR A 348 2.09 17.59 7.17
CA TYR A 348 3.31 17.95 6.45
C TYR A 348 4.46 18.45 7.35
N PRO A 349 4.24 19.35 8.34
CA PRO A 349 5.29 19.79 9.24
C PRO A 349 5.89 18.66 10.09
N ASP A 350 5.04 17.73 10.56
CA ASP A 350 5.47 16.57 11.34
C ASP A 350 6.34 15.62 10.50
N ILE A 351 6.01 15.46 9.21
CA ILE A 351 6.78 14.65 8.26
C ILE A 351 8.17 15.23 8.06
N VAL A 352 8.26 16.54 7.79
CA VAL A 352 9.54 17.24 7.60
C VAL A 352 10.41 17.14 8.85
N LYS A 353 9.81 17.39 10.02
CA LYS A 353 10.52 17.29 11.30
C LYS A 353 11.05 15.88 11.55
N LEU A 354 10.22 14.85 11.35
CA LEU A 354 10.61 13.46 11.56
C LEU A 354 11.78 13.05 10.66
N GLN A 355 11.70 13.34 9.36
CA GLN A 355 12.78 12.97 8.43
C GLN A 355 14.11 13.66 8.78
N LYS A 356 14.05 14.93 9.21
CA LYS A 356 15.23 15.66 9.66
C LYS A 356 15.84 15.03 10.92
N GLU A 357 15.02 14.65 11.89
CA GLU A 357 15.48 13.92 13.09
C GLU A 357 16.09 12.56 12.70
N MET A 358 15.45 11.79 11.81
CA MET A 358 15.98 10.50 11.34
C MET A 358 17.33 10.64 10.63
N MET A 359 17.52 11.70 9.85
CA MET A 359 18.80 11.99 9.19
C MET A 359 19.86 12.37 10.22
N GLN A 360 19.54 13.26 11.17
CA GLN A 360 20.48 13.71 12.21
C GLN A 360 20.94 12.57 13.13
N GLU A 361 20.03 11.67 13.49
CA GLU A 361 20.34 10.47 14.26
C GLU A 361 21.12 9.41 13.44
N GLY A 362 21.27 9.62 12.12
CA GLY A 362 21.94 8.70 11.21
C GLY A 362 21.17 7.40 11.00
N ILE A 363 19.84 7.49 10.97
CA ILE A 363 18.94 6.37 10.67
C ILE A 363 18.62 6.29 9.18
N ILE A 364 18.60 7.43 8.51
CA ILE A 364 18.50 7.56 7.06
C ILE A 364 19.67 8.40 6.53
N PRO A 365 20.10 8.20 5.28
CA PRO A 365 21.12 9.03 4.66
C PRO A 365 20.53 10.40 4.25
N ALA A 366 21.39 11.41 4.03
CA ALA A 366 20.97 12.77 3.69
C ALA A 366 20.15 12.84 2.38
N CYS A 367 20.53 12.06 1.37
CA CYS A 367 19.78 11.90 0.12
C CYS A 367 18.30 11.51 0.33
N ALA A 368 17.96 10.83 1.44
CA ALA A 368 16.61 10.39 1.73
C ALA A 368 15.76 11.39 2.56
N GLU A 369 16.34 12.49 3.05
CA GLU A 369 15.67 13.45 3.95
C GLU A 369 14.30 13.92 3.40
N LYS A 370 14.20 14.16 2.09
CA LYS A 370 12.99 14.71 1.47
C LYS A 370 12.01 13.65 0.96
N ARG A 371 12.33 12.36 1.08
CA ARG A 371 11.55 11.25 0.49
C ARG A 371 10.10 11.27 0.97
N ALA A 372 9.89 11.41 2.28
CA ALA A 372 8.56 11.45 2.86
C ALA A 372 7.78 12.73 2.48
N SER A 373 8.47 13.86 2.36
CA SER A 373 7.87 15.12 1.90
C SER A 373 7.38 15.01 0.45
N PHE A 374 8.16 14.39 -0.43
CA PHE A 374 7.70 14.10 -1.80
C PHE A 374 6.51 13.13 -1.81
N ASN A 375 6.49 12.11 -0.95
CA ASN A 375 5.32 11.25 -0.77
C ASN A 375 4.07 12.03 -0.34
N ALA A 376 4.22 13.06 0.49
CA ALA A 376 3.10 13.93 0.86
C ALA A 376 2.55 14.71 -0.35
N VAL A 377 3.43 15.21 -1.24
CA VAL A 377 3.01 15.84 -2.51
C VAL A 377 2.28 14.83 -3.41
N THR A 378 2.78 13.60 -3.53
CA THR A 378 2.10 12.52 -4.27
C THR A 378 0.73 12.17 -3.68
N ASN A 379 0.58 12.17 -2.36
CA ASN A 379 -0.73 11.96 -1.74
C ASN A 379 -1.68 13.12 -2.10
N TYR A 380 -1.19 14.36 -2.11
CA TYR A 380 -1.93 15.54 -2.55
C TYR A 380 -2.40 15.42 -4.02
N THR A 381 -1.50 15.07 -4.94
CA THR A 381 -1.82 14.89 -6.37
C THR A 381 -2.87 13.80 -6.56
N ASN A 382 -2.72 12.66 -5.85
CA ASN A 382 -3.69 11.57 -5.89
C ASN A 382 -5.07 12.02 -5.40
N ILE A 383 -5.17 12.74 -4.28
CA ILE A 383 -6.47 13.24 -3.78
C ILE A 383 -7.11 14.22 -4.77
N LEU A 384 -6.32 15.12 -5.36
CA LEU A 384 -6.81 16.06 -6.38
C LEU A 384 -7.30 15.35 -7.64
N HIS A 385 -6.62 14.28 -8.06
CA HIS A 385 -7.02 13.49 -9.23
C HIS A 385 -8.42 12.88 -9.05
N LYS A 386 -8.74 12.40 -7.83
CA LYS A 386 -10.05 11.82 -7.48
C LYS A 386 -11.24 12.76 -7.70
N ALA A 387 -11.03 14.09 -7.72
CA ALA A 387 -12.10 15.07 -7.86
C ALA A 387 -13.04 14.78 -9.04
N TYR A 388 -12.49 14.29 -10.14
CA TYR A 388 -13.24 13.95 -11.35
C TYR A 388 -13.24 12.46 -11.68
N CYS A 389 -12.13 11.73 -11.51
CA CYS A 389 -12.04 10.33 -11.95
C CYS A 389 -12.88 9.37 -11.11
N ASP A 390 -13.03 9.65 -9.82
CA ASP A 390 -13.67 8.76 -8.84
C ASP A 390 -15.00 9.33 -8.34
N PHE A 391 -15.51 10.40 -8.95
CA PHE A 391 -16.78 11.00 -8.52
C PHE A 391 -17.93 9.99 -8.76
N PRO A 392 -18.62 9.53 -7.70
CA PRO A 392 -19.63 8.50 -7.84
C PRO A 392 -20.74 8.93 -8.81
N GLN A 393 -21.25 7.98 -9.59
CA GLN A 393 -22.39 8.17 -10.49
C GLN A 393 -23.48 7.13 -10.18
N PRO A 394 -24.76 7.41 -10.49
CA PRO A 394 -25.82 6.43 -10.38
C PRO A 394 -25.61 5.30 -11.39
N ARG A 395 -25.99 4.08 -11.03
CA ARG A 395 -25.83 2.88 -11.87
C ARG A 395 -26.98 2.76 -12.86
N VAL A 396 -27.14 3.78 -13.68
CA VAL A 396 -28.16 3.86 -14.73
C VAL A 396 -27.61 4.66 -15.90
N LEU A 397 -27.83 4.17 -17.11
CA LEU A 397 -27.37 4.78 -18.35
C LEU A 397 -28.56 5.26 -19.18
N PRO A 398 -28.43 6.35 -19.96
CA PRO A 398 -29.46 6.83 -20.89
C PRO A 398 -29.60 5.95 -22.15
N VAL A 399 -29.22 4.67 -22.04
CA VAL A 399 -29.05 3.73 -23.15
C VAL A 399 -29.82 2.46 -22.81
N TYR A 400 -30.65 2.01 -23.74
CA TYR A 400 -31.27 0.69 -23.64
C TYR A 400 -30.27 -0.38 -24.10
N MET A 401 -30.04 -1.39 -23.26
CA MET A 401 -29.09 -2.46 -23.51
C MET A 401 -29.81 -3.80 -23.61
N GLU A 402 -29.57 -4.50 -24.71
CA GLU A 402 -30.09 -5.84 -25.00
C GLU A 402 -28.92 -6.82 -25.12
N THR A 403 -28.87 -7.85 -24.29
CA THR A 403 -27.86 -8.90 -24.40
C THR A 403 -28.12 -9.74 -25.65
N ILE A 404 -27.20 -9.71 -26.60
CA ILE A 404 -27.28 -10.48 -27.86
C ILE A 404 -26.41 -11.73 -27.82
N ILE A 405 -25.41 -11.78 -26.93
CA ILE A 405 -24.66 -12.98 -26.57
C ILE A 405 -24.46 -12.97 -25.06
N GLU A 406 -24.99 -13.97 -24.37
CA GLU A 406 -24.78 -14.15 -22.93
C GLU A 406 -23.50 -14.97 -22.69
N ILE A 407 -22.59 -14.41 -21.88
CA ILE A 407 -21.40 -15.12 -21.41
C ILE A 407 -21.69 -15.62 -19.98
N PRO A 408 -21.69 -16.95 -19.75
CA PRO A 408 -21.93 -17.51 -18.43
C PRO A 408 -20.95 -17.02 -17.37
N GLU A 409 -21.41 -16.98 -16.12
CA GLU A 409 -20.54 -16.69 -14.98
C GLU A 409 -19.37 -17.69 -14.90
N GLY A 410 -18.15 -17.17 -14.76
CA GLY A 410 -16.92 -17.98 -14.77
C GLY A 410 -16.33 -18.24 -16.16
N GLU A 411 -16.93 -17.68 -17.21
CA GLU A 411 -16.36 -17.60 -18.56
C GLU A 411 -15.86 -16.20 -18.88
N HIS A 412 -14.73 -16.13 -19.57
CA HIS A 412 -14.04 -14.87 -19.89
C HIS A 412 -13.96 -14.68 -21.39
N LEU A 413 -14.25 -13.45 -21.84
CA LEU A 413 -14.12 -13.01 -23.22
C LEU A 413 -12.65 -12.70 -23.56
N PHE A 414 -12.17 -13.27 -24.66
CA PHE A 414 -10.86 -12.98 -25.22
C PHE A 414 -10.99 -11.98 -26.38
N TYR A 415 -10.83 -10.70 -26.07
CA TYR A 415 -11.05 -9.62 -27.03
C TYR A 415 -10.09 -9.64 -28.22
N ALA A 416 -8.80 -9.90 -27.99
CA ALA A 416 -7.77 -9.79 -29.02
C ALA A 416 -7.85 -10.93 -30.04
N GLU A 417 -8.32 -12.08 -29.61
CA GLU A 417 -8.46 -13.31 -30.39
C GLU A 417 -9.88 -13.48 -30.97
N SER A 418 -10.80 -12.57 -30.64
CA SER A 418 -12.16 -12.55 -31.18
C SER A 418 -12.24 -11.75 -32.48
N GLY A 419 -12.98 -12.28 -33.44
CA GLY A 419 -13.24 -11.64 -34.72
C GLY A 419 -14.55 -10.88 -34.72
N PHE A 420 -14.54 -9.61 -34.30
CA PHE A 420 -15.76 -8.80 -34.23
C PHE A 420 -16.11 -8.17 -35.58
N ALA A 421 -17.36 -8.36 -36.00
CA ALA A 421 -17.91 -7.64 -37.14
C ALA A 421 -18.17 -6.17 -36.77
N THR A 422 -18.02 -5.28 -37.75
CA THR A 422 -18.24 -3.82 -37.58
C THR A 422 -19.65 -3.36 -37.96
N SER A 423 -20.49 -4.27 -38.47
CA SER A 423 -21.90 -4.01 -38.80
C SER A 423 -22.80 -4.45 -37.66
N VAL A 424 -23.70 -3.56 -37.21
CA VAL A 424 -24.69 -3.84 -36.16
C VAL A 424 -25.67 -4.93 -36.61
N ASP A 425 -26.29 -4.77 -37.79
CA ASP A 425 -27.32 -5.70 -38.27
C ASP A 425 -26.74 -7.09 -38.60
N GLY A 426 -25.48 -7.13 -39.02
CA GLY A 426 -24.77 -8.36 -39.34
C GLY A 426 -23.96 -8.96 -38.20
N PHE A 427 -24.00 -8.38 -36.99
CA PHE A 427 -23.00 -8.66 -35.95
C PHE A 427 -22.96 -10.16 -35.60
N LEU A 428 -24.09 -10.76 -35.22
CA LEU A 428 -24.14 -12.17 -34.80
C LEU A 428 -23.69 -13.12 -35.92
N ASN A 429 -24.12 -12.86 -37.15
CA ASN A 429 -23.81 -13.72 -38.30
C ASN A 429 -22.33 -13.65 -38.71
N ASN A 430 -21.71 -12.49 -38.51
CA ASN A 430 -20.36 -12.21 -39.03
C ASN A 430 -19.28 -12.19 -37.95
N SER A 431 -19.65 -12.14 -36.67
CA SER A 431 -18.71 -12.19 -35.56
C SER A 431 -18.35 -13.63 -35.17
N ARG A 432 -17.15 -13.78 -34.62
CA ARG A 432 -16.64 -14.99 -33.98
C ARG A 432 -16.11 -14.60 -32.60
N VAL A 433 -16.90 -14.89 -31.56
CA VAL A 433 -16.57 -14.45 -30.20
C VAL A 433 -15.95 -15.62 -29.44
N TYR A 434 -14.70 -15.45 -29.03
CA TYR A 434 -13.92 -16.48 -28.37
C TYR A 434 -13.95 -16.27 -26.84
N THR A 435 -14.27 -17.34 -26.11
CA THR A 435 -14.28 -17.34 -24.64
C THR A 435 -13.54 -18.55 -24.07
N ALA A 436 -13.15 -18.48 -22.80
CA ALA A 436 -12.72 -19.66 -22.05
C ALA A 436 -13.30 -19.65 -20.63
N ASP A 437 -13.58 -20.83 -20.10
CA ASP A 437 -13.96 -20.99 -18.70
C ASP A 437 -12.74 -21.03 -17.77
N ASN A 438 -13.01 -20.95 -16.47
CA ASN A 438 -11.99 -21.06 -15.41
C ASN A 438 -11.20 -22.39 -15.43
N ALA A 439 -11.71 -23.44 -16.08
CA ALA A 439 -11.00 -24.71 -16.25
C ALA A 439 -10.08 -24.72 -17.48
N GLY A 440 -10.02 -23.61 -18.22
CA GLY A 440 -9.21 -23.46 -19.42
C GLY A 440 -9.84 -24.06 -20.68
N LYS A 441 -11.10 -24.53 -20.59
CA LYS A 441 -11.83 -25.05 -21.73
C LYS A 441 -12.38 -23.89 -22.55
N ARG A 442 -12.31 -24.06 -23.87
CA ARG A 442 -12.37 -22.98 -24.86
C ARG A 442 -13.64 -23.08 -25.68
N TYR A 443 -14.32 -21.95 -25.92
CA TYR A 443 -15.58 -21.90 -26.64
C TYR A 443 -15.58 -20.81 -27.70
N LEU A 444 -16.36 -21.05 -28.76
CA LEU A 444 -16.60 -20.09 -29.82
C LEU A 444 -18.10 -19.87 -29.98
N TYR A 445 -18.50 -18.61 -29.98
CA TYR A 445 -19.84 -18.20 -30.33
C TYR A 445 -19.85 -17.73 -31.79
N GLU A 446 -20.62 -18.43 -32.62
CA GLU A 446 -20.85 -18.06 -34.02
C GLU A 446 -22.36 -18.07 -34.28
N ASN A 447 -22.89 -16.99 -34.86
CA ASN A 447 -24.32 -16.85 -35.08
C ASN A 447 -25.15 -17.09 -33.80
N GLY A 448 -24.69 -16.51 -32.68
CA GLY A 448 -25.31 -16.64 -31.35
C GLY A 448 -25.24 -18.04 -30.74
N LYS A 449 -24.61 -19.02 -31.39
CA LYS A 449 -24.50 -20.39 -30.90
C LYS A 449 -23.12 -20.67 -30.37
N LYS A 450 -23.08 -21.19 -29.14
CA LYS A 450 -21.86 -21.65 -28.49
C LYS A 450 -21.47 -23.05 -28.99
N ARG A 451 -20.19 -23.23 -29.30
CA ARG A 451 -19.56 -24.56 -29.47
C ARG A 451 -18.23 -24.61 -28.72
N GLU A 452 -17.83 -25.79 -28.31
CA GLU A 452 -16.48 -26.04 -27.81
C GLU A 452 -15.46 -26.00 -28.95
N LEU A 453 -14.27 -25.45 -28.67
CA LEU A 453 -13.14 -25.45 -29.60
C LEU A 453 -12.40 -26.79 -29.53
N GLY A 454 -12.16 -27.36 -30.70
CA GLY A 454 -11.33 -28.54 -30.87
C GLY A 454 -9.85 -28.21 -31.04
N PRO A 455 -8.97 -29.23 -31.03
CA PRO A 455 -7.53 -29.05 -31.12
C PRO A 455 -7.04 -28.46 -32.45
N ASN A 456 -7.88 -28.47 -33.49
CA ASN A 456 -7.55 -27.95 -34.82
C ASN A 456 -8.15 -26.56 -35.10
N ASP A 457 -8.88 -25.99 -34.14
CA ASP A 457 -9.41 -24.64 -34.29
C ASP A 457 -8.28 -23.60 -34.15
N PRO A 458 -8.34 -22.49 -34.91
CA PRO A 458 -7.35 -21.44 -34.79
C PRO A 458 -7.41 -20.76 -33.41
N GLY A 459 -6.28 -20.25 -32.95
CA GLY A 459 -6.20 -19.47 -31.69
C GLY A 459 -6.56 -17.99 -31.85
N ASP A 460 -6.73 -17.53 -33.09
CA ASP A 460 -7.11 -16.15 -33.45
C ASP A 460 -8.19 -16.22 -34.53
N PHE A 461 -9.34 -15.61 -34.26
CA PHE A 461 -10.49 -15.62 -35.15
C PHE A 461 -10.68 -14.28 -35.85
N GLN A 462 -10.86 -14.34 -37.17
CA GLN A 462 -11.24 -13.19 -37.98
C GLN A 462 -12.75 -13.14 -38.17
N ALA A 463 -13.31 -11.93 -38.29
CA ALA A 463 -14.71 -11.72 -38.65
C ALA A 463 -15.00 -12.31 -40.06
N LYS A 464 -16.23 -12.78 -40.29
CA LYS A 464 -16.65 -13.47 -41.54
C LYS A 464 -17.02 -12.52 -42.70
N GLY A 465 -16.69 -11.23 -42.61
CA GLY A 465 -17.07 -10.24 -43.61
C GLY A 465 -16.08 -9.09 -43.73
N ALA A 466 -16.24 -8.29 -44.78
CA ALA A 466 -15.44 -7.08 -44.97
C ALA A 466 -15.72 -6.08 -43.84
N ARG A 467 -14.66 -5.41 -43.38
CA ARG A 467 -14.76 -4.32 -42.41
C ARG A 467 -15.49 -3.15 -43.07
N THR A 468 -16.60 -2.75 -42.48
CA THR A 468 -17.31 -1.53 -42.86
C THR A 468 -16.67 -0.35 -42.14
N GLU A 469 -16.42 0.74 -42.86
CA GLU A 469 -15.99 1.98 -42.20
C GLU A 469 -17.11 2.48 -41.28
N PRO A 470 -16.82 2.78 -40.00
CA PRO A 470 -17.82 3.33 -39.10
C PRO A 470 -18.21 4.74 -39.53
N THR A 471 -19.49 5.08 -39.39
CA THR A 471 -19.97 6.45 -39.66
C THR A 471 -19.57 7.37 -38.51
N TYR A 472 -18.33 7.86 -38.49
CA TYR A 472 -17.89 8.87 -37.53
C TYR A 472 -18.64 10.20 -37.75
N GLY A 473 -18.92 10.93 -36.68
CA GLY A 473 -19.66 12.18 -36.78
C GLY A 473 -20.17 12.71 -35.45
N ALA A 474 -20.90 13.81 -35.52
CA ALA A 474 -21.66 14.35 -34.41
C ALA A 474 -23.14 14.41 -34.80
N TRP A 475 -24.00 13.98 -33.89
CA TRP A 475 -25.45 14.02 -34.04
C TRP A 475 -26.04 14.82 -32.90
N THR A 476 -27.08 15.57 -33.20
CA THR A 476 -27.80 16.36 -32.22
C THR A 476 -29.25 15.92 -32.19
N SER A 477 -29.87 16.09 -31.02
CA SER A 477 -31.31 15.97 -30.90
C SER A 477 -32.04 17.00 -31.76
N ALA A 478 -33.36 16.82 -31.92
CA ALA A 478 -34.19 17.75 -32.68
C ALA A 478 -34.14 19.18 -32.09
N SER A 479 -34.05 19.29 -30.76
CA SER A 479 -33.87 20.56 -30.06
C SER A 479 -32.45 21.15 -30.15
N GLY A 480 -31.47 20.36 -30.61
CA GLY A 480 -30.06 20.74 -30.64
C GLY A 480 -29.37 20.74 -29.26
N THR A 481 -30.10 20.42 -28.19
CA THR A 481 -29.60 20.50 -26.81
C THR A 481 -28.73 19.32 -26.42
N ARG A 482 -29.01 18.13 -26.97
CA ARG A 482 -28.20 16.93 -26.73
C ARG A 482 -27.30 16.71 -27.93
N LYS A 483 -26.00 16.57 -27.68
CA LYS A 483 -25.00 16.25 -28.72
C LYS A 483 -24.33 14.93 -28.38
N VAL A 484 -24.27 14.04 -29.37
CA VAL A 484 -23.51 12.80 -29.33
C VAL A 484 -22.40 12.89 -30.36
N THR A 485 -21.19 12.48 -29.99
CA THR A 485 -20.02 12.49 -30.91
C THR A 485 -19.38 11.12 -30.97
N TYR A 486 -19.15 10.61 -32.17
CA TYR A 486 -18.37 9.40 -32.42
C TYR A 486 -17.10 9.76 -33.20
N THR A 487 -15.96 9.66 -32.53
CA THR A 487 -14.66 10.12 -33.02
C THR A 487 -13.83 9.00 -33.63
N ARG A 488 -12.82 9.38 -34.43
CA ARG A 488 -11.97 8.45 -35.20
C ARG A 488 -11.07 7.57 -34.33
N ASP A 489 -10.86 7.95 -33.07
CA ASP A 489 -10.21 7.13 -32.05
C ASP A 489 -11.09 5.95 -31.59
N GLY A 490 -12.35 5.91 -32.02
CA GLY A 490 -13.30 4.84 -31.69
C GLY A 490 -14.14 5.12 -30.44
N SER A 491 -14.04 6.31 -29.83
CA SER A 491 -14.87 6.68 -28.69
C SER A 491 -16.20 7.32 -29.11
N LEU A 492 -17.30 6.85 -28.52
CA LEU A 492 -18.66 7.39 -28.66
C LEU A 492 -19.03 8.08 -27.35
N THR A 493 -19.13 9.40 -27.35
CA THR A 493 -19.49 10.21 -26.18
C THR A 493 -20.91 10.76 -26.30
N LEU A 494 -21.75 10.44 -25.33
CA LEU A 494 -23.14 10.90 -25.21
C LEU A 494 -23.22 12.33 -24.63
N HIS A 495 -24.44 12.87 -24.61
CA HIS A 495 -24.71 14.25 -24.15
C HIS A 495 -24.38 14.48 -22.67
N ASP A 496 -24.44 13.44 -21.84
CA ASP A 496 -24.14 13.49 -20.41
C ASP A 496 -22.65 13.25 -20.07
N GLY A 497 -21.82 13.06 -21.10
CA GLY A 497 -20.39 12.76 -21.01
C GLY A 497 -20.05 11.27 -20.94
N THR A 498 -21.05 10.38 -20.88
CA THR A 498 -20.82 8.93 -20.89
C THR A 498 -20.15 8.52 -22.19
N SER A 499 -19.06 7.76 -22.10
CA SER A 499 -18.30 7.31 -23.27
C SER A 499 -18.29 5.80 -23.41
N PHE A 500 -18.45 5.33 -24.65
CA PHE A 500 -18.42 3.92 -25.04
C PHE A 500 -17.36 3.71 -26.12
N TYR A 501 -16.92 2.46 -26.29
CA TYR A 501 -16.05 2.04 -27.39
C TYR A 501 -16.77 0.99 -28.24
N PRO A 502 -17.56 1.40 -29.25
CA PRO A 502 -18.33 0.47 -30.08
C PRO A 502 -17.45 -0.51 -30.86
N LEU A 503 -17.84 -1.79 -30.84
CA LEU A 503 -17.34 -2.82 -31.78
C LEU A 503 -17.98 -2.64 -33.16
N ALA A 504 -19.25 -2.24 -33.19
CA ALA A 504 -20.02 -1.92 -34.38
C ALA A 504 -20.93 -0.73 -34.08
N PHE A 505 -21.17 0.11 -35.08
CA PHE A 505 -21.98 1.33 -34.93
C PHE A 505 -22.87 1.55 -36.15
N LYS A 506 -24.10 2.00 -35.91
CA LYS A 506 -25.09 2.33 -36.94
C LYS A 506 -25.91 3.54 -36.48
N LYS A 507 -26.03 4.52 -37.38
CA LYS A 507 -26.97 5.63 -37.22
C LYS A 507 -28.27 5.32 -37.96
N GLU A 508 -29.39 5.39 -37.27
CA GLU A 508 -30.73 5.29 -37.83
C GLU A 508 -31.38 6.69 -37.88
N SER A 509 -32.64 6.81 -38.31
CA SER A 509 -33.30 8.12 -38.47
C SER A 509 -33.35 8.90 -37.16
N ASP A 510 -33.79 8.24 -36.09
CA ASP A 510 -34.17 8.81 -34.79
C ASP A 510 -33.36 8.22 -33.62
N ARG A 511 -32.40 7.33 -33.90
CA ARG A 511 -31.63 6.62 -32.88
C ARG A 511 -30.23 6.28 -33.36
N LEU A 512 -29.34 6.10 -32.38
CA LEU A 512 -28.01 5.54 -32.55
C LEU A 512 -28.00 4.14 -31.96
N VAL A 513 -27.43 3.20 -32.69
CA VAL A 513 -27.35 1.79 -32.29
C VAL A 513 -25.91 1.33 -32.39
N TRP A 514 -25.41 0.66 -31.36
CA TRP A 514 -24.06 0.13 -31.37
C TRP A 514 -23.95 -1.17 -30.58
N ILE A 515 -22.85 -1.88 -30.79
CA ILE A 515 -22.52 -3.11 -30.05
C ILE A 515 -21.32 -2.84 -29.16
N ILE A 516 -21.40 -3.25 -27.90
CA ILE A 516 -20.26 -3.33 -26.99
C ILE A 516 -20.09 -4.76 -26.51
N ALA A 517 -18.93 -5.06 -25.96
CA ALA A 517 -18.78 -6.19 -25.08
C ALA A 517 -18.58 -5.69 -23.65
N SER A 518 -19.11 -6.44 -22.70
CA SER A 518 -19.11 -6.15 -21.26
C SER A 518 -18.86 -7.43 -20.49
N SER A 519 -18.85 -7.34 -19.15
CA SER A 519 -18.74 -8.53 -18.30
C SER A 519 -19.93 -9.48 -18.42
N ALA A 520 -21.10 -9.00 -18.87
CA ALA A 520 -22.29 -9.82 -19.06
C ALA A 520 -22.31 -10.53 -20.43
N GLY A 521 -21.44 -10.13 -21.36
CA GLY A 521 -21.33 -10.70 -22.69
C GLY A 521 -21.23 -9.65 -23.78
N VAL A 522 -22.00 -9.84 -24.85
CA VAL A 522 -22.10 -8.86 -25.95
C VAL A 522 -23.48 -8.23 -25.93
N GLU A 523 -23.51 -6.91 -25.92
CA GLU A 523 -24.72 -6.13 -25.73
C GLU A 523 -24.94 -5.18 -26.90
N LYS A 524 -26.20 -5.11 -27.34
CA LYS A 524 -26.69 -4.12 -28.29
C LYS A 524 -27.25 -2.94 -27.52
N CYS A 525 -26.67 -1.77 -27.77
CA CYS A 525 -27.03 -0.52 -27.16
C CYS A 525 -27.87 0.31 -28.12
N THR A 526 -28.95 0.92 -27.62
CA THR A 526 -29.82 1.85 -28.36
C THR A 526 -29.99 3.15 -27.58
N TYR A 527 -29.76 4.28 -28.26
CA TYR A 527 -29.94 5.63 -27.74
C TYR A 527 -30.83 6.44 -28.68
N LYS A 528 -31.89 7.07 -28.17
CA LYS A 528 -32.77 7.91 -29.00
C LYS A 528 -32.22 9.33 -29.10
N LEU A 529 -32.18 9.86 -30.32
CA LEU A 529 -31.68 11.19 -30.62
C LEU A 529 -32.67 12.27 -30.25
#